data_AF-A0A834HYQ2-F1
#
_entry.id   AF-A0A834HYQ2-F1
#
_cell.length_a   1.000
_cell.length_b   1.000
_cell.length_c   1.000
_cell.angle_alpha   90.00
_cell.angle_beta   90.00
_cell.angle_gamma   90.00
#
_symmetry.space_group_name_H-M   'P 1'
#
loop_
_entity.id
_entity.type
_entity.pdbx_description
1 polymer ?
#
loop_
_entity_poly.entity_id
_entity_poly.type
_entity_poly.pdbx_seq_one_letter_code
_entity_poly.pdbx_strand_id
1 'polypeptide(L)'
;MAKLLSYYRLCPLIDTKNLLGISNDCEKGVVLVTLGRNLVIKYKLSDQKQITSWRTRDKLTSQVLYDKEQNKYVAVFNKTFIRLWTDDDENLDKVKKIKFNQQIYNIIMHNEKAVIVFIDGSLYPLSEALENRKTLQTEKIIDDEHIHDILYTSVDTKLYFGFLVKKNNINIFYWCIYTGDIRNIYHKVTVQREQLSLTGYGLHVDRDQVNLLSVWNDGRMYSQILKQDDKDINEPGQLFTVIENISTTNLVKIVDIDDNYIAIYGADPNEEGAILLIYNTQFKVNQSKQTHKLYTNDSKIWRIDNNILLPVGQNLVVVPFCLESEQLAALVGSHKPVSSKPDADVVFVCEFEEARWEDNQNSVNTKERNLSKKLKNKVQEYFKQGLPEGLIVEYILPDILAEQSINLLGESLDFFTDIPEKYLAKILNFILSCDMKKFPSTPEKLLPNLANELLPWSRINLLDRILIREYSDVLLIPYMRCDLDLEQALKLLTYLNYMLSEEGHDLQNLDSLETEKCITGWMSVLIDSNYQKFILSKDRNIENVLIRCKETVMDHLDVLDELKQISPALCQFHQEMQGKNNNAGFSNNLYTVEQLNLY
;
A
#
# COMPACT_ATOMS: atom_id res chain seq x y z
N MET A 1 -9.10 11.98 -0.40
CA MET A 1 -9.95 11.04 0.36
C MET A 1 -9.21 9.73 0.55
N ALA A 2 -9.10 9.27 1.78
CA ALA A 2 -8.50 7.98 2.09
C ALA A 2 -9.47 6.82 1.79
N LYS A 3 -8.99 5.81 1.06
CA LYS A 3 -9.78 4.64 0.64
C LYS A 3 -9.06 3.35 1.02
N LEU A 4 -9.84 2.38 1.49
CA LEU A 4 -9.36 1.00 1.65
C LEU A 4 -9.62 0.26 0.33
N LEU A 5 -8.58 -0.34 -0.23
CA LEU A 5 -8.70 -1.15 -1.43
C LEU A 5 -9.15 -2.58 -1.09
N SER A 6 -9.48 -3.35 -2.12
CA SER A 6 -9.80 -4.77 -1.97
C SER A 6 -8.65 -5.53 -1.31
N TYR A 7 -8.96 -6.23 -0.22
CA TYR A 7 -7.98 -7.01 0.50
C TYR A 7 -7.73 -8.37 -0.16
N TYR A 8 -6.53 -8.92 0.04
CA TYR A 8 -6.18 -10.28 -0.39
C TYR A 8 -5.52 -11.06 0.74
N ARG A 9 -5.48 -12.39 0.60
CA ARG A 9 -4.88 -13.28 1.60
C ARG A 9 -3.42 -13.51 1.23
N LEU A 10 -2.50 -13.22 2.15
CA LEU A 10 -1.07 -13.44 1.93
C LEU A 10 -0.67 -14.89 2.22
N CYS A 11 -0.99 -15.36 3.42
CA CYS A 11 -0.63 -16.72 3.83
C CYS A 11 -1.61 -17.29 4.86
N PRO A 12 -1.75 -18.63 4.92
CA PRO A 12 -2.52 -19.27 5.97
C PRO A 12 -1.76 -19.20 7.30
N LEU A 13 -2.44 -18.72 8.34
CA LEU A 13 -1.99 -18.74 9.72
C LEU A 13 -2.54 -20.01 10.39
N ILE A 14 -1.64 -20.88 10.82
CA ILE A 14 -2.02 -22.11 11.54
C ILE A 14 -2.59 -21.77 12.93
N ASP A 15 -2.13 -20.66 13.53
CA ASP A 15 -2.62 -20.15 14.81
C ASP A 15 -2.36 -18.63 14.90
N THR A 16 -3.42 -17.84 15.03
CA THR A 16 -3.34 -16.37 15.14
C THR A 16 -2.71 -15.92 16.46
N LYS A 17 -2.86 -16.70 17.54
CA LYS A 17 -2.28 -16.37 18.86
C LYS A 17 -0.76 -16.46 18.85
N ASN A 18 -0.22 -17.30 17.97
CA ASN A 18 1.21 -17.51 17.82
C ASN A 18 1.85 -16.54 16.81
N LEU A 19 1.15 -15.55 16.27
CA LEU A 19 1.79 -14.52 15.45
C LEU A 19 2.55 -13.53 16.37
N LEU A 20 3.89 -13.52 16.27
CA LEU A 20 4.76 -12.68 17.10
C LEU A 20 4.88 -11.26 16.54
N GLY A 21 4.93 -11.12 15.22
CA GLY A 21 4.97 -9.81 14.55
C GLY A 21 5.29 -9.89 13.07
N ILE A 22 5.17 -8.73 12.42
CA ILE A 22 5.45 -8.54 11.00
C ILE A 22 6.35 -7.32 10.86
N SER A 23 7.40 -7.43 10.06
CA SER A 23 8.33 -6.32 9.81
C SER A 23 8.69 -6.19 8.34
N ASN A 24 9.32 -5.06 8.01
CA ASN A 24 9.89 -4.82 6.69
C ASN A 24 11.18 -5.63 6.51
N ASP A 25 11.42 -6.00 5.26
CA ASP A 25 12.69 -6.57 4.79
C ASP A 25 13.62 -5.47 4.22
N CYS A 26 14.82 -5.86 3.78
CA CYS A 26 15.70 -5.01 2.97
C CYS A 26 15.04 -4.57 1.66
N GLU A 27 14.33 -5.51 0.99
CA GLU A 27 13.63 -5.24 -0.26
C GLU A 27 12.26 -4.61 -0.03
N LYS A 28 11.95 -3.54 -0.78
CA LYS A 28 10.63 -2.91 -0.73
C LYS A 28 9.54 -3.87 -1.21
N GLY A 29 8.40 -3.88 -0.51
CA GLY A 29 7.30 -4.78 -0.82
C GLY A 29 7.52 -6.24 -0.39
N VAL A 30 8.58 -6.53 0.38
CA VAL A 30 8.81 -7.82 1.03
C VAL A 30 8.64 -7.66 2.54
N VAL A 31 7.93 -8.61 3.15
CA VAL A 31 7.62 -8.61 4.59
C VAL A 31 8.12 -9.89 5.26
N LEU A 32 8.59 -9.74 6.49
CA LEU A 32 8.99 -10.84 7.37
C LEU A 32 7.84 -11.17 8.30
N VAL A 33 7.30 -12.40 8.18
CA VAL A 33 6.25 -12.89 9.07
C VAL A 33 6.89 -13.80 10.12
N THR A 34 6.83 -13.39 11.38
CA THR A 34 7.42 -14.13 12.51
C THR A 34 6.35 -14.90 13.28
N LEU A 35 6.44 -16.23 13.26
CA LEU A 35 5.52 -17.14 13.93
C LEU A 35 6.18 -17.78 15.16
N GLY A 36 5.43 -17.87 16.25
CA GLY A 36 5.82 -18.43 17.55
C GLY A 36 6.08 -19.94 17.55
N ARG A 37 5.87 -20.62 16.42
CA ARG A 37 6.37 -21.98 16.16
C ARG A 37 7.83 -21.98 15.69
N ASN A 38 8.58 -20.94 16.05
CA ASN A 38 9.99 -20.75 15.71
C ASN A 38 10.24 -20.75 14.19
N LEU A 39 9.30 -20.14 13.45
CA LEU A 39 9.32 -20.07 12.00
C LEU A 39 9.27 -18.61 11.58
N VAL A 40 10.13 -18.24 10.65
CA VAL A 40 10.21 -16.91 10.04
C VAL A 40 10.08 -17.10 8.55
N ILE A 41 9.22 -16.34 7.89
CA ILE A 41 8.96 -16.49 6.45
C ILE A 41 9.02 -15.14 5.78
N LYS A 42 9.76 -15.03 4.67
CA LYS A 42 9.76 -13.86 3.79
C LYS A 42 8.66 -14.02 2.75
N TYR A 43 7.78 -13.03 2.65
CA TYR A 43 6.74 -12.96 1.63
C TYR A 43 6.88 -11.70 0.79
N LYS A 44 6.74 -11.84 -0.52
CA LYS A 44 6.58 -10.71 -1.42
C LYS A 44 5.09 -10.36 -1.53
N LEU A 45 4.75 -9.11 -1.26
CA LEU A 45 3.37 -8.63 -1.25
C LEU A 45 2.75 -8.60 -2.65
N SER A 46 3.55 -8.33 -3.70
CA SER A 46 3.03 -8.16 -5.06
C SER A 46 2.50 -9.44 -5.70
N ASP A 47 3.17 -10.58 -5.48
CA ASP A 47 2.81 -11.87 -6.09
C ASP A 47 2.36 -12.92 -5.07
N GLN A 48 2.29 -12.56 -3.79
CA GLN A 48 1.91 -13.43 -2.67
C GLN A 48 2.82 -14.66 -2.52
N LYS A 49 4.03 -14.64 -3.08
CA LYS A 49 4.95 -15.77 -3.03
C LYS A 49 5.82 -15.72 -1.78
N GLN A 50 6.05 -16.92 -1.24
CA GLN A 50 7.08 -17.15 -0.24
C GLN A 50 8.44 -17.17 -0.95
N ILE A 51 9.39 -16.36 -0.47
CA ILE A 51 10.76 -16.32 -1.01
C ILE A 51 11.63 -17.31 -0.25
N THR A 52 11.78 -17.11 1.06
CA THR A 52 12.58 -17.95 1.95
C THR A 52 11.90 -18.15 3.30
N SER A 53 12.32 -19.17 4.03
CA SER A 53 11.85 -19.42 5.39
C SER A 53 12.95 -19.99 6.26
N TRP A 54 13.01 -19.53 7.50
CA TRP A 54 13.93 -20.04 8.50
C TRP A 54 13.19 -20.68 9.66
N ARG A 55 13.70 -21.83 10.11
CA ARG A 55 13.16 -22.55 11.27
C ARG A 55 14.24 -22.71 12.33
N THR A 56 13.87 -22.53 13.59
CA THR A 56 14.78 -22.65 14.74
C THR A 56 14.27 -23.64 15.77
N ARG A 57 15.18 -24.23 16.54
CA ARG A 57 14.83 -25.04 17.72
C ARG A 57 14.58 -24.18 18.94
N ASP A 58 15.39 -23.13 19.12
CA ASP A 58 15.25 -22.17 20.21
C ASP A 58 13.98 -21.31 20.03
N LYS A 59 13.32 -20.94 21.13
CA LYS A 59 12.03 -20.22 21.05
C LYS A 59 12.23 -18.76 20.65
N LEU A 60 11.57 -18.32 19.58
CA LEU A 60 11.47 -16.90 19.23
C LEU A 60 10.56 -16.18 20.24
N THR A 61 11.04 -15.06 20.78
CA THR A 61 10.30 -14.27 21.78
C THR A 61 9.99 -12.86 21.32
N SER A 62 10.60 -12.39 20.22
CA SER A 62 10.30 -11.13 19.55
C SER A 62 9.98 -11.36 18.08
N GLN A 63 9.47 -10.33 17.40
CA GLN A 63 9.49 -10.29 15.94
C GLN A 63 10.93 -10.23 15.43
N VAL A 64 11.16 -10.77 14.23
CA VAL A 64 12.43 -10.62 13.51
C VAL A 64 12.42 -9.26 12.82
N LEU A 65 13.58 -8.60 12.80
CA LEU A 65 13.79 -7.31 12.15
C LEU A 65 15.00 -7.39 11.23
N TYR A 66 15.00 -6.63 10.13
CA TYR A 66 16.21 -6.42 9.33
C TYR A 66 16.92 -5.14 9.78
N ASP A 67 18.11 -5.29 10.35
CA ASP A 67 18.97 -4.18 10.73
C ASP A 67 19.77 -3.70 9.51
N LYS A 68 19.45 -2.48 9.07
CA LYS A 68 20.09 -1.84 7.91
C LYS A 68 21.50 -1.33 8.21
N GLU A 69 21.82 -1.01 9.46
CA GLU A 69 23.20 -0.58 9.81
C GLU A 69 24.19 -1.75 9.65
N GLN A 70 23.78 -2.95 10.06
CA GLN A 70 24.63 -4.14 10.02
C GLN A 70 24.35 -5.06 8.81
N ASN A 71 23.35 -4.75 7.99
CA ASN A 71 22.82 -5.57 6.90
C ASN A 71 22.52 -7.02 7.33
N LYS A 72 21.90 -7.19 8.50
CA LYS A 72 21.63 -8.49 9.12
C LYS A 72 20.24 -8.56 9.74
N TYR A 73 19.66 -9.76 9.74
CA TYR A 73 18.44 -10.05 10.47
C TYR A 73 18.75 -10.25 11.95
N VAL A 74 17.86 -9.74 12.80
CA VAL A 74 18.00 -9.76 14.25
C VAL A 74 16.72 -10.25 14.89
N ALA A 75 16.84 -11.17 15.85
CA ALA A 75 15.73 -11.58 16.69
C ALA A 75 16.18 -12.00 18.09
N VAL A 76 15.26 -11.88 19.05
CA VAL A 76 15.43 -12.31 20.44
C VAL A 76 14.92 -13.73 20.61
N PHE A 77 15.73 -14.55 21.27
CA PHE A 77 15.44 -15.94 21.59
C PHE A 77 15.40 -16.14 23.10
N ASN A 78 14.40 -16.88 23.56
CA ASN A 78 14.19 -17.24 24.98
C ASN A 78 14.30 -16.04 25.94
N LYS A 79 13.98 -14.81 25.50
CA LYS A 79 14.17 -13.54 26.24
C LYS A 79 15.59 -13.26 26.76
N THR A 80 16.60 -14.02 26.36
CA THR A 80 17.92 -14.03 27.03
C THR A 80 19.09 -13.82 26.07
N PHE A 81 18.90 -14.09 24.78
CA PHE A 81 19.97 -13.91 23.80
C PHE A 81 19.44 -13.47 22.44
N ILE A 82 20.31 -12.85 21.66
CA ILE A 82 20.06 -12.40 20.30
C ILE A 82 20.91 -13.24 19.34
N ARG A 83 20.40 -13.44 18.12
CA ARG A 83 21.20 -13.89 16.97
C ARG A 83 21.11 -12.86 15.85
N LEU A 84 22.21 -12.77 15.08
CA LEU A 84 22.34 -11.96 13.88
C LEU A 84 22.73 -12.86 12.71
N TRP A 85 22.00 -12.81 11.60
CA TRP A 85 22.24 -13.68 10.43
C TRP A 85 21.96 -12.94 9.11
N THR A 86 22.41 -13.50 7.98
CA THR A 86 22.15 -12.99 6.63
C THR A 86 21.23 -13.93 5.84
N ASP A 87 20.84 -13.55 4.62
CA ASP A 87 19.99 -14.40 3.77
C ASP A 87 20.68 -15.73 3.37
N ASP A 88 22.01 -15.76 3.35
CA ASP A 88 22.80 -16.97 3.03
C ASP A 88 22.77 -18.02 4.17
N ASP A 89 22.38 -17.63 5.38
CA ASP A 89 22.36 -18.51 6.55
C ASP A 89 21.10 -19.39 6.56
N GLU A 90 21.18 -20.58 5.95
CA GLU A 90 20.05 -21.52 5.94
C GLU A 90 19.71 -22.07 7.35
N ASN A 91 20.72 -22.24 8.21
CA ASN A 91 20.55 -22.86 9.52
C ASN A 91 20.89 -21.91 10.67
N LEU A 92 19.85 -21.26 11.19
CA LEU A 92 19.90 -20.35 12.32
C LEU A 92 20.41 -20.98 13.63
N ASP A 93 20.34 -22.31 13.81
CA ASP A 93 20.81 -22.94 15.04
C ASP A 93 22.34 -22.87 15.15
N LYS A 94 23.06 -22.83 14.02
CA LYS A 94 24.53 -22.71 13.95
C LYS A 94 25.03 -21.29 14.20
N VAL A 95 24.17 -20.29 14.03
CA VAL A 95 24.50 -18.88 14.20
C VAL A 95 24.83 -18.58 15.66
N LYS A 96 25.88 -17.75 15.86
CA LYS A 96 26.44 -17.40 17.17
C LYS A 96 25.36 -16.81 18.09
N LYS A 97 25.23 -17.39 19.29
CA LYS A 97 24.34 -16.90 20.36
C LYS A 97 25.00 -15.75 21.12
N ILE A 98 24.35 -14.59 21.19
CA ILE A 98 24.82 -13.44 21.97
C ILE A 98 23.94 -13.30 23.21
N LYS A 99 24.44 -13.79 24.35
CA LYS A 99 23.71 -13.79 25.63
C LYS A 99 23.83 -12.45 26.35
N PHE A 100 22.72 -12.03 26.95
CA PHE A 100 22.62 -10.86 27.81
C PHE A 100 22.37 -11.30 29.26
N ASN A 101 22.81 -10.48 30.22
CA ASN A 101 22.57 -10.73 31.64
C ASN A 101 21.12 -10.41 32.05
N GLN A 102 20.54 -9.38 31.42
CA GLN A 102 19.14 -8.99 31.62
C GLN A 102 18.23 -9.65 30.59
N GLN A 103 16.95 -9.74 30.95
CA GLN A 103 15.92 -10.26 30.06
C GLN A 103 15.46 -9.18 29.07
N ILE A 104 15.45 -9.54 27.80
CA ILE A 104 15.04 -8.67 26.70
C ILE A 104 13.53 -8.84 26.49
N TYR A 105 12.81 -7.71 26.40
CA TYR A 105 11.39 -7.70 26.10
C TYR A 105 11.17 -7.76 24.58
N ASN A 106 11.71 -6.80 23.83
CA ASN A 106 11.54 -6.70 22.38
C ASN A 106 12.69 -5.90 21.73
N ILE A 107 12.78 -5.94 20.41
CA ILE A 107 13.64 -5.05 19.61
C ILE A 107 12.70 -4.21 18.74
N ILE A 108 13.00 -2.92 18.65
CA ILE A 108 12.28 -1.98 17.79
C ILE A 108 13.24 -1.45 16.72
N MET A 109 12.69 -1.16 15.54
CA MET A 109 13.43 -0.54 14.44
C MET A 109 12.88 0.87 14.24
N HIS A 110 13.77 1.86 14.20
CA HIS A 110 13.37 3.24 13.97
C HIS A 110 14.47 4.01 13.22
N ASN A 111 14.10 4.75 12.17
CA ASN A 111 15.03 5.51 11.32
C ASN A 111 16.29 4.71 10.96
N GLU A 112 16.08 3.45 10.56
CA GLU A 112 17.14 2.50 10.20
C GLU A 112 18.06 2.05 11.34
N LYS A 113 17.78 2.47 12.59
CA LYS A 113 18.48 2.06 13.80
C LYS A 113 17.69 1.06 14.62
N ALA A 114 18.34 0.00 15.06
CA ALA A 114 17.76 -0.97 15.97
C ALA A 114 17.98 -0.56 17.44
N VAL A 115 16.91 -0.59 18.24
CA VAL A 115 16.94 -0.31 19.69
C VAL A 115 16.41 -1.54 20.44
N ILE A 116 17.14 -1.97 21.47
CA ILE A 116 16.73 -3.06 22.36
C ILE A 116 15.93 -2.49 23.51
N VAL A 117 14.80 -3.13 23.81
CA VAL A 117 13.96 -2.87 24.98
C VAL A 117 14.10 -4.01 25.97
N PHE A 118 14.52 -3.71 27.19
CA PHE A 118 14.58 -4.68 28.29
C PHE A 118 13.28 -4.71 29.09
N ILE A 119 13.06 -5.78 29.87
CA ILE A 119 11.84 -5.95 30.68
C ILE A 119 11.72 -4.89 31.77
N ASP A 120 12.83 -4.30 32.20
CA ASP A 120 12.88 -3.20 33.18
C ASP A 120 12.52 -1.83 32.59
N GLY A 121 12.17 -1.76 31.30
CA GLY A 121 11.84 -0.54 30.58
C GLY A 121 13.04 0.21 30.02
N SER A 122 14.27 -0.28 30.23
CA SER A 122 15.47 0.39 29.72
C SER A 122 15.63 0.20 28.20
N LEU A 123 16.19 1.23 27.54
CA LEU A 123 16.39 1.31 26.09
C LEU A 123 17.87 1.49 25.77
N TYR A 124 18.38 0.70 24.82
CA TYR A 124 19.76 0.85 24.34
C TYR A 124 19.86 0.66 22.83
N PRO A 125 20.74 1.40 22.13
CA PRO A 125 21.09 1.08 20.75
C PRO A 125 21.60 -0.36 20.65
N LEU A 126 21.21 -1.08 19.59
CA LEU A 126 21.64 -2.46 19.38
C LEU A 126 23.17 -2.57 19.30
N SER A 127 23.84 -1.67 18.60
CA SER A 127 25.30 -1.61 18.47
C SER A 127 25.99 -1.50 19.83
N GLU A 128 25.61 -0.51 20.64
CA GLU A 128 26.16 -0.31 21.99
C GLU A 128 25.87 -1.49 22.91
N ALA A 129 24.65 -2.04 22.85
CA ALA A 129 24.26 -3.16 23.69
C ALA A 129 25.05 -4.44 23.37
N LEU A 130 25.40 -4.65 22.09
CA LEU A 130 26.23 -5.77 21.66
C LEU A 130 27.68 -5.66 22.16
N GLU A 131 28.23 -4.44 22.20
CA GLU A 131 29.58 -4.15 22.70
C GLU A 131 29.66 -4.24 24.23
N ASN A 132 28.73 -3.58 24.93
CA ASN A 132 28.71 -3.42 26.38
C ASN A 132 27.89 -4.49 27.13
N ARG A 133 27.61 -5.63 26.49
CA ARG A 133 26.77 -6.75 26.97
C ARG A 133 26.95 -7.20 28.43
N LYS A 134 28.13 -7.01 29.03
CA LYS A 134 28.47 -7.44 30.41
C LYS A 134 28.52 -6.29 31.41
N THR A 135 28.63 -5.05 30.94
CA THR A 135 28.83 -3.83 31.74
C THR A 135 27.60 -2.92 31.76
N LEU A 136 26.57 -3.22 30.96
CA LEU A 136 25.27 -2.54 30.99
C LEU A 136 24.68 -2.54 32.41
N GLN A 137 24.71 -1.38 33.06
CA GLN A 137 23.95 -1.10 34.27
C GLN A 137 22.63 -0.47 33.83
N THR A 138 21.53 -1.21 33.98
CA THR A 138 20.20 -0.68 33.72
C THR A 138 19.68 0.00 34.97
N GLU A 139 19.10 1.19 34.80
CA GLU A 139 18.26 1.77 35.83
C GLU A 139 16.90 1.09 35.74
N LYS A 140 16.47 0.47 36.84
CA LYS A 140 15.13 -0.11 36.92
C LYS A 140 14.12 1.03 36.92
N ILE A 141 13.46 1.23 35.78
CA ILE A 141 12.36 2.19 35.65
C ILE A 141 11.07 1.55 36.19
N ILE A 142 10.97 0.23 36.08
CA ILE A 142 9.82 -0.57 36.49
C ILE A 142 10.23 -1.48 37.67
N ASP A 143 9.59 -1.30 38.82
CA ASP A 143 9.72 -2.20 39.97
C ASP A 143 8.53 -3.16 40.02
N ASP A 144 8.79 -4.46 39.81
CA ASP A 144 7.84 -5.58 39.93
C ASP A 144 6.58 -5.55 39.05
N GLU A 145 6.45 -4.60 38.12
CA GLU A 145 5.32 -4.50 37.20
C GLU A 145 5.62 -5.14 35.83
N HIS A 146 4.59 -5.70 35.19
CA HIS A 146 4.71 -6.28 33.85
C HIS A 146 4.29 -5.28 32.77
N ILE A 147 5.17 -5.07 31.78
CA ILE A 147 4.85 -4.35 30.55
C ILE A 147 3.71 -5.08 29.85
N HIS A 148 2.59 -4.37 29.64
CA HIS A 148 1.42 -4.88 28.92
C HIS A 148 1.59 -4.73 27.41
N ASP A 149 2.04 -3.54 26.97
CA ASP A 149 2.24 -3.23 25.56
C ASP A 149 3.26 -2.11 25.39
N ILE A 150 3.80 -1.99 24.18
CA ILE A 150 4.76 -0.95 23.81
C ILE A 150 4.19 -0.15 22.65
N LEU A 151 4.29 1.17 22.74
CA LEU A 151 3.94 2.10 21.68
C LEU A 151 5.16 2.94 21.34
N TYR A 152 5.40 3.17 20.06
CA TYR A 152 6.43 4.08 19.62
C TYR A 152 6.00 4.77 18.33
N THR A 153 6.41 6.00 18.17
CA THR A 153 6.24 6.78 16.93
C THR A 153 7.39 7.78 16.82
N SER A 154 7.49 8.46 15.70
CA SER A 154 8.57 9.41 15.46
C SER A 154 8.09 10.67 14.81
N VAL A 155 8.69 11.78 15.24
CA VAL A 155 8.51 13.09 14.65
C VAL A 155 9.90 13.63 14.35
N ASP A 156 10.14 14.01 13.10
CA ASP A 156 11.44 14.40 12.58
C ASP A 156 12.55 13.36 12.85
N THR A 157 13.42 13.66 13.82
CA THR A 157 14.56 12.85 14.26
C THR A 157 14.37 12.28 15.67
N LYS A 158 13.25 12.62 16.33
CA LYS A 158 12.96 12.26 17.71
C LYS A 158 12.06 11.02 17.74
N LEU A 159 12.53 9.98 18.41
CA LEU A 159 11.75 8.77 18.68
C LEU A 159 11.00 8.94 19.99
N TYR A 160 9.67 8.95 19.91
CA TYR A 160 8.80 8.85 21.08
C TYR A 160 8.57 7.37 21.36
N PHE A 161 8.97 6.95 22.55
CA PHE A 161 8.78 5.58 23.01
C PHE A 161 7.97 5.59 24.29
N GLY A 162 7.06 4.64 24.44
CA GLY A 162 6.39 4.41 25.69
C GLY A 162 5.91 2.99 25.87
N PHE A 163 5.62 2.64 27.10
CA PHE A 163 5.11 1.34 27.48
C PHE A 163 3.95 1.50 28.44
N LEU A 164 2.95 0.64 28.25
CA LEU A 164 1.76 0.61 29.08
C LEU A 164 1.97 -0.44 30.18
N VAL A 165 1.74 -0.03 31.42
CA VAL A 165 1.83 -0.88 32.61
C VAL A 165 0.48 -0.91 33.31
N LYS A 166 0.06 -2.10 33.73
CA LYS A 166 -1.20 -2.29 34.46
C LYS A 166 -0.93 -2.60 35.93
N LYS A 167 -1.24 -1.65 36.82
CA LYS A 167 -1.05 -1.75 38.27
C LYS A 167 -2.39 -1.62 38.99
N ASN A 168 -2.82 -2.63 39.75
CA ASN A 168 -4.03 -2.58 40.56
C ASN A 168 -5.28 -2.08 39.79
N ASN A 169 -5.47 -2.54 38.54
CA ASN A 169 -6.50 -2.10 37.59
C ASN A 169 -6.37 -0.65 37.04
N ILE A 170 -5.29 0.04 37.37
CA ILE A 170 -4.93 1.34 36.79
C ILE A 170 -3.96 1.11 35.64
N ASN A 171 -4.21 1.74 34.49
CA ASN A 171 -3.29 1.73 33.37
C ASN A 171 -2.43 2.99 33.41
N ILE A 172 -1.13 2.80 33.42
CA ILE A 172 -0.14 3.87 33.45
C ILE A 172 0.68 3.77 32.18
N PHE A 173 0.75 4.85 31.42
CA PHE A 173 1.61 4.96 30.25
C PHE A 173 2.86 5.75 30.62
N TYR A 174 4.01 5.08 30.60
CA TYR A 174 5.31 5.74 30.75
C TYR A 174 5.88 6.01 29.38
N TRP A 175 6.36 7.22 29.13
CA TRP A 175 6.90 7.61 27.83
C TRP A 175 8.14 8.48 27.95
N CYS A 176 8.99 8.44 26.94
CA CYS A 176 10.19 9.25 26.84
C CYS A 176 10.45 9.64 25.38
N ILE A 177 11.22 10.71 25.18
CA ILE A 177 11.87 10.97 23.90
C ILE A 177 13.25 10.33 23.95
N TYR A 178 13.48 9.35 23.09
CA TYR A 178 14.77 8.68 22.99
C TYR A 178 15.78 9.59 22.28
N THR A 179 16.80 10.03 23.01
CA THR A 179 17.89 10.86 22.49
C THR A 179 19.13 10.06 22.11
N GLY A 180 19.14 8.74 22.36
CA GLY A 180 20.33 7.89 22.21
C GLY A 180 21.25 7.92 23.44
N ASP A 181 20.90 8.65 24.50
CA ASP A 181 21.64 8.65 25.76
C ASP A 181 21.15 7.55 26.72
N ILE A 182 22.04 7.15 27.63
CA ILE A 182 21.83 6.07 28.61
C ILE A 182 20.69 6.38 29.60
N ARG A 183 20.33 7.66 29.77
CA ARG A 183 19.33 8.13 30.74
C ARG A 183 18.20 8.89 30.07
N ASN A 184 17.25 8.15 29.52
CA ASN A 184 16.00 8.73 29.06
C ASN A 184 15.15 9.16 30.26
N ILE A 185 14.65 10.40 30.24
CA ILE A 185 13.71 10.89 31.25
C ILE A 185 12.33 10.36 30.88
N TYR A 186 11.72 9.61 31.79
CA TYR A 186 10.38 9.08 31.62
C TYR A 186 9.35 10.00 32.26
N HIS A 187 8.32 10.31 31.51
CA HIS A 187 7.11 11.01 31.93
C HIS A 187 5.98 10.00 32.12
N LYS A 188 5.08 10.29 33.06
CA LYS A 188 3.96 9.40 33.39
C LYS A 188 2.62 10.02 32.99
N VAL A 189 1.79 9.22 32.32
CA VAL A 189 0.39 9.55 32.06
C VAL A 189 -0.48 8.47 32.69
N THR A 190 -1.27 8.84 33.70
CA THR A 190 -2.23 7.93 34.33
C THR A 190 -3.50 7.93 33.50
N VAL A 191 -3.75 6.84 32.77
CA VAL A 191 -4.91 6.68 31.89
C VAL A 191 -6.04 6.04 32.71
N GLN A 192 -6.77 6.86 33.46
CA GLN A 192 -7.87 6.41 34.32
C GLN A 192 -9.14 7.25 34.12
N ARG A 193 -10.29 6.58 34.12
CA ARG A 193 -11.63 7.17 34.20
C ARG A 193 -12.45 6.41 35.23
N GLU A 194 -13.34 7.10 35.93
CA GLU A 194 -14.19 6.47 36.94
C GLU A 194 -15.12 5.43 36.30
N GLN A 195 -15.08 4.19 36.81
CA GLN A 195 -15.98 3.08 36.44
C GLN A 195 -15.91 2.61 34.97
N LEU A 196 -14.94 3.08 34.19
CA LEU A 196 -14.78 2.73 32.77
C LEU A 196 -13.45 2.02 32.52
N SER A 197 -13.46 1.03 31.62
CA SER A 197 -12.26 0.28 31.24
C SER A 197 -11.68 0.80 29.93
N LEU A 198 -10.34 0.88 29.88
CA LEU A 198 -9.60 1.16 28.65
C LEU A 198 -9.72 -0.04 27.69
N THR A 199 -10.21 0.22 26.49
CA THR A 199 -10.49 -0.81 25.47
C THR A 199 -9.55 -0.70 24.27
N GLY A 200 -9.00 0.48 24.00
CA GLY A 200 -8.01 0.69 22.96
C GLY A 200 -7.07 1.84 23.26
N TYR A 201 -5.90 1.82 22.63
CA TYR A 201 -4.90 2.88 22.76
C TYR A 201 -3.98 2.89 21.54
N GLY A 202 -3.36 4.02 21.26
CA GLY A 202 -2.40 4.19 20.18
C GLY A 202 -1.73 5.56 20.24
N LEU A 203 -0.61 5.71 19.52
CA LEU A 203 0.01 7.01 19.30
C LEU A 203 -0.37 7.50 17.90
N HIS A 204 -0.64 8.79 17.76
CA HIS A 204 -0.90 9.45 16.48
C HIS A 204 -0.07 10.73 16.41
N VAL A 205 0.52 11.00 15.25
CA VAL A 205 1.25 12.24 15.00
C VAL A 205 0.31 13.19 14.27
N ASP A 206 0.04 14.35 14.87
CA ASP A 206 -0.77 15.41 14.28
C ASP A 206 0.05 16.71 14.29
N ARG A 207 0.40 17.23 13.10
CA ARG A 207 1.18 18.48 12.92
C ARG A 207 2.42 18.54 13.82
N ASP A 208 3.25 17.51 13.74
CA ASP A 208 4.48 17.34 14.54
C ASP A 208 4.28 17.21 16.06
N GLN A 209 3.04 16.97 16.52
CA GLN A 209 2.74 16.68 17.92
C GLN A 209 2.32 15.23 18.09
N VAL A 210 2.93 14.55 19.05
CA VAL A 210 2.56 13.17 19.38
C VAL A 210 1.42 13.16 20.38
N ASN A 211 0.32 12.54 19.99
CA ASN A 211 -0.89 12.40 20.78
C ASN A 211 -1.08 10.94 21.19
N LEU A 212 -1.28 10.71 22.49
CA LEU A 212 -1.77 9.44 23.02
C LEU A 212 -3.29 9.40 22.89
N LEU A 213 -3.78 8.52 22.04
CA LEU A 213 -5.20 8.24 21.90
C LEU A 213 -5.60 7.12 22.86
N SER A 214 -6.70 7.31 23.59
CA SER A 214 -7.28 6.30 24.49
C SER A 214 -8.76 6.11 24.21
N VAL A 215 -9.18 4.87 23.97
CA VAL A 215 -10.57 4.48 23.70
C VAL A 215 -11.11 3.71 24.90
N TRP A 216 -12.35 4.03 25.26
CA TRP A 216 -13.00 3.52 26.46
C TRP A 216 -14.26 2.71 26.10
N ASN A 217 -14.73 1.91 27.05
CA ASN A 217 -15.94 1.08 26.88
C ASN A 217 -17.21 1.88 26.57
N ASP A 218 -17.28 3.17 26.89
CA ASP A 218 -18.37 4.07 26.53
C ASP A 218 -18.34 4.58 25.07
N GLY A 219 -17.41 4.08 24.25
CA GLY A 219 -17.25 4.52 22.85
C GLY A 219 -16.45 5.82 22.71
N ARG A 220 -16.11 6.49 23.81
CA ARG A 220 -15.42 7.78 23.75
C ARG A 220 -13.92 7.59 23.56
N MET A 221 -13.35 8.35 22.65
CA MET A 221 -11.92 8.45 22.42
C MET A 221 -11.40 9.79 22.94
N TYR A 222 -10.34 9.74 23.74
CA TYR A 222 -9.65 10.91 24.28
C TYR A 222 -8.27 11.03 23.65
N SER A 223 -7.78 12.26 23.50
CA SER A 223 -6.46 12.59 22.99
C SER A 223 -5.69 13.38 24.05
N GLN A 224 -4.50 12.89 24.40
CA GLN A 224 -3.56 13.56 25.29
C GLN A 224 -2.27 13.89 24.52
N ILE A 225 -1.96 15.18 24.41
CA ILE A 225 -0.71 15.64 23.78
C ILE A 225 0.45 15.31 24.72
N LEU A 226 1.52 14.72 24.18
CA LEU A 226 2.73 14.38 24.93
C LEU A 226 3.74 15.53 24.86
N LYS A 227 3.79 16.37 25.90
CA LYS A 227 4.74 17.48 26.03
C LYS A 227 5.73 17.22 27.16
N GLN A 228 7.02 17.50 26.93
CA GLN A 228 8.07 17.29 27.93
C GLN A 228 7.92 18.19 29.17
N ASP A 229 7.27 19.35 29.03
CA ASP A 229 7.09 20.30 30.12
C ASP A 229 5.96 19.90 31.10
N ASP A 230 5.10 18.97 30.71
CA ASP A 230 3.99 18.52 31.55
C ASP A 230 4.50 17.52 32.60
N LYS A 231 4.34 17.91 33.87
CA LYS A 231 4.49 16.98 35.00
C LYS A 231 3.33 15.98 34.97
N ASP A 232 3.61 14.76 35.47
CA ASP A 232 2.69 13.62 35.59
C ASP A 232 1.20 13.96 35.39
N ILE A 233 0.68 13.62 34.22
CA ILE A 233 -0.70 13.93 33.84
C ILE A 233 -1.60 12.82 34.42
N ASN A 234 -2.57 13.20 35.24
CA ASN A 234 -3.49 12.25 35.88
C ASN A 234 -4.86 12.14 35.20
N GLU A 235 -5.00 12.70 34.00
CA GLU A 235 -6.23 12.71 33.23
C GLU A 235 -6.02 12.04 31.85
N PRO A 236 -7.06 11.45 31.25
CA PRO A 236 -6.98 10.78 29.95
C PRO A 236 -6.84 11.73 28.74
N GLY A 237 -6.83 13.05 28.98
CA GLY A 237 -6.75 14.10 27.98
C GLY A 237 -8.10 14.71 27.60
N GLN A 238 -8.16 15.32 26.43
CA GLN A 238 -9.36 15.99 25.91
C GLN A 238 -10.22 15.01 25.11
N LEU A 239 -11.54 15.16 25.18
CA LEU A 239 -12.46 14.35 24.37
C LEU A 239 -12.19 14.63 22.89
N PHE A 240 -11.79 13.60 22.15
CA PHE A 240 -11.43 13.71 20.75
C PHE A 240 -12.63 13.42 19.85
N THR A 241 -13.26 12.25 20.02
CA THR A 241 -14.46 11.83 19.26
C THR A 241 -15.21 10.68 19.97
N VAL A 242 -16.36 10.31 19.44
CA VAL A 242 -17.13 9.13 19.85
C VAL A 242 -17.15 8.12 18.69
N ILE A 243 -16.69 6.90 18.95
CA ILE A 243 -16.63 5.81 17.98
C ILE A 243 -17.93 5.01 18.07
N GLU A 244 -18.79 5.17 17.07
CA GLU A 244 -20.07 4.42 16.99
C GLU A 244 -19.95 3.15 16.13
N ASN A 245 -18.97 3.10 15.23
CA ASN A 245 -18.87 2.08 14.20
C ASN A 245 -18.17 0.79 14.65
N ILE A 246 -17.61 0.77 15.86
CA ILE A 246 -16.82 -0.33 16.39
C ILE A 246 -17.31 -0.63 17.80
N SER A 247 -17.47 -1.91 18.11
CA SER A 247 -17.82 -2.35 19.45
C SER A 247 -16.65 -2.15 20.40
N THR A 248 -16.90 -1.41 21.48
CA THR A 248 -15.95 -1.18 22.57
C THR A 248 -16.08 -2.21 23.70
N THR A 249 -16.82 -3.30 23.50
CA THR A 249 -16.82 -4.44 24.44
C THR A 249 -15.52 -5.23 24.38
N ASN A 250 -14.88 -5.25 23.20
CA ASN A 250 -13.64 -5.95 22.94
C ASN A 250 -12.48 -4.97 22.71
N LEU A 251 -11.27 -5.52 22.56
CA LEU A 251 -10.05 -4.71 22.38
C LEU A 251 -10.03 -4.06 20.98
N VAL A 252 -9.80 -2.75 20.97
CA VAL A 252 -9.69 -1.93 19.77
C VAL A 252 -8.22 -1.58 19.55
N LYS A 253 -7.72 -1.80 18.33
CA LYS A 253 -6.37 -1.39 17.94
C LYS A 253 -6.41 -0.15 17.07
N ILE A 254 -5.51 0.78 17.36
CA ILE A 254 -5.33 2.02 16.60
C ILE A 254 -3.92 2.03 16.03
N VAL A 255 -3.80 2.37 14.74
CA VAL A 255 -2.53 2.51 14.04
C VAL A 255 -2.49 3.84 13.31
N ASP A 256 -1.38 4.55 13.46
CA ASP A 256 -1.10 5.79 12.77
C ASP A 256 -0.83 5.56 11.28
N ILE A 257 -1.59 6.23 10.41
CA ILE A 257 -1.40 6.15 8.95
C ILE A 257 -0.65 7.38 8.44
N ASP A 258 -1.11 8.57 8.80
CA ASP A 258 -0.59 9.84 8.31
C ASP A 258 -1.10 10.96 9.22
N ASP A 259 -0.63 12.19 9.02
CA ASP A 259 -0.95 13.35 9.87
C ASP A 259 -2.46 13.54 10.11
N ASN A 260 -3.29 13.20 9.11
CA ASN A 260 -4.73 13.38 9.17
C ASN A 260 -5.51 12.07 9.30
N TYR A 261 -4.84 10.91 9.40
CA TYR A 261 -5.50 9.61 9.28
C TYR A 261 -5.01 8.59 10.29
N ILE A 262 -5.98 7.90 10.88
CA ILE A 262 -5.72 6.73 11.73
C ILE A 262 -6.54 5.54 11.23
N ALA A 263 -5.94 4.35 11.30
CA ALA A 263 -6.64 3.08 11.15
C ALA A 263 -7.14 2.62 12.51
N ILE A 264 -8.41 2.23 12.58
CA ILE A 264 -9.02 1.63 13.76
C ILE A 264 -9.55 0.25 13.39
N TYR A 265 -9.14 -0.77 14.14
CA TYR A 265 -9.59 -2.15 13.96
C TYR A 265 -10.22 -2.68 15.24
N GLY A 266 -11.43 -3.22 15.13
CA GLY A 266 -12.16 -3.77 16.28
C GLY A 266 -13.33 -4.65 15.87
N ALA A 267 -14.12 -5.08 16.85
CA ALA A 267 -15.29 -5.91 16.61
C ALA A 267 -16.46 -5.09 16.03
N ASP A 268 -17.28 -5.73 15.21
CA ASP A 268 -18.53 -5.13 14.73
C ASP A 268 -19.51 -4.92 15.91
N PRO A 269 -20.15 -3.75 16.06
CA PRO A 269 -21.24 -3.52 17.02
C PRO A 269 -22.37 -4.54 16.95
N ASN A 270 -22.64 -5.10 15.76
CA ASN A 270 -23.67 -6.12 15.55
C ASN A 270 -23.17 -7.55 15.80
N GLU A 271 -21.94 -7.71 16.29
CA GLU A 271 -21.28 -9.01 16.52
C GLU A 271 -21.10 -9.88 15.25
N GLU A 272 -21.23 -9.30 14.06
CA GLU A 272 -21.09 -10.01 12.77
C GLU A 272 -19.63 -10.22 12.30
N GLY A 273 -18.65 -9.86 13.13
CA GLY A 273 -17.23 -10.03 12.84
C GLY A 273 -16.38 -8.85 13.28
N ALA A 274 -15.46 -8.42 12.41
CA ALA A 274 -14.52 -7.33 12.67
C ALA A 274 -14.66 -6.21 11.63
N ILE A 275 -14.33 -4.99 12.01
CA ILE A 275 -14.35 -3.81 11.15
C ILE A 275 -12.97 -3.17 11.17
N LEU A 276 -12.41 -2.91 9.98
CA LEU A 276 -11.30 -2.00 9.76
C LEU A 276 -11.85 -0.66 9.23
N LEU A 277 -11.44 0.43 9.87
CA LEU A 277 -11.92 1.78 9.60
C LEU A 277 -10.72 2.69 9.35
N ILE A 278 -10.79 3.54 8.33
CA ILE A 278 -9.94 4.73 8.23
C ILE A 278 -10.74 5.92 8.75
N TYR A 279 -10.23 6.53 9.81
CA TYR A 279 -10.80 7.69 10.46
C TYR A 279 -9.92 8.90 10.15
N ASN A 280 -10.56 9.99 9.72
CA ASN A 280 -9.86 11.26 9.50
C ASN A 280 -9.89 12.08 10.77
N THR A 281 -8.71 12.44 11.27
CA THR A 281 -8.52 13.15 12.55
C THR A 281 -8.80 14.65 12.42
N GLN A 282 -8.52 15.25 11.26
CA GLN A 282 -8.76 16.67 10.97
C GLN A 282 -10.26 17.03 10.96
N PHE A 283 -11.06 16.27 10.22
CA PHE A 283 -12.50 16.51 10.04
C PHE A 283 -13.37 15.67 10.98
N LYS A 284 -12.76 14.75 11.74
CA LYS A 284 -13.42 13.86 12.69
C LYS A 284 -14.54 13.02 12.04
N VAL A 285 -14.24 12.44 10.89
CA VAL A 285 -15.18 11.63 10.11
C VAL A 285 -14.63 10.27 9.72
N ASN A 286 -15.53 9.31 9.62
CA ASN A 286 -15.27 7.99 9.06
C ASN A 286 -15.19 8.08 7.53
N GLN A 287 -14.04 7.77 6.95
CA GLN A 287 -13.86 7.89 5.49
C GLN A 287 -14.07 6.58 4.74
N SER A 288 -13.48 5.50 5.25
CA SER A 288 -13.54 4.20 4.62
C SER A 288 -13.74 3.12 5.68
N LYS A 289 -14.56 2.12 5.36
CA LYS A 289 -14.84 0.97 6.22
C LYS A 289 -14.73 -0.33 5.43
N GLN A 290 -14.18 -1.36 6.05
CA GLN A 290 -14.11 -2.70 5.50
C GLN A 290 -14.45 -3.72 6.57
N THR A 291 -15.44 -4.57 6.30
CA THR A 291 -15.94 -5.59 7.23
C THR A 291 -15.28 -6.93 6.94
N HIS A 292 -14.93 -7.67 7.99
CA HIS A 292 -14.37 -9.00 7.94
C HIS A 292 -15.24 -9.97 8.76
N LYS A 293 -15.45 -11.19 8.26
CA LYS A 293 -16.40 -12.16 8.84
C LYS A 293 -16.03 -12.72 10.22
N LEU A 294 -14.80 -12.50 10.67
CA LEU A 294 -14.28 -13.10 11.90
C LEU A 294 -13.49 -12.05 12.69
N TYR A 295 -13.80 -11.94 13.97
CA TYR A 295 -13.04 -11.15 14.94
C TYR A 295 -12.26 -12.08 15.88
N THR A 296 -11.06 -11.65 16.25
CA THR A 296 -10.20 -12.32 17.22
C THR A 296 -9.88 -11.36 18.36
N ASN A 297 -10.04 -11.81 19.61
CA ASN A 297 -9.82 -10.95 20.78
C ASN A 297 -8.35 -10.51 20.94
N ASP A 298 -7.39 -11.25 20.37
CA ASP A 298 -5.98 -10.85 20.27
C ASP A 298 -5.75 -10.12 18.94
N SER A 299 -6.59 -9.13 18.66
CA SER A 299 -6.58 -8.36 17.43
C SER A 299 -5.22 -7.65 17.31
N LYS A 300 -4.50 -7.97 16.24
CA LYS A 300 -3.21 -7.36 15.91
C LYS A 300 -3.30 -6.74 14.53
N ILE A 301 -2.64 -5.61 14.37
CA ILE A 301 -2.64 -4.84 13.14
C ILE A 301 -1.25 -4.26 12.96
N TRP A 302 -0.76 -4.29 11.73
CA TRP A 302 0.53 -3.72 11.35
C TRP A 302 0.33 -2.82 10.15
N ARG A 303 1.02 -1.69 10.14
CA ARG A 303 1.19 -0.86 8.95
C ARG A 303 2.57 -1.14 8.38
N ILE A 304 2.62 -1.52 7.11
CA ILE A 304 3.84 -1.65 6.33
C ILE A 304 3.63 -0.89 5.03
N ASP A 305 4.41 0.16 4.83
CA ASP A 305 4.28 1.07 3.70
C ASP A 305 2.82 1.55 3.54
N ASN A 306 2.20 1.30 2.38
CA ASN A 306 0.80 1.63 2.06
C ASN A 306 -0.15 0.44 2.26
N ASN A 307 0.23 -0.52 3.11
CA ASN A 307 -0.55 -1.72 3.37
C ASN A 307 -0.80 -1.90 4.87
N ILE A 308 -2.02 -2.29 5.21
CA ILE A 308 -2.40 -2.72 6.55
C ILE A 308 -2.46 -4.25 6.55
N LEU A 309 -1.71 -4.89 7.44
CA LEU A 309 -1.73 -6.33 7.62
C LEU A 309 -2.45 -6.70 8.90
N LEU A 310 -3.37 -7.66 8.80
CA LEU A 310 -4.19 -8.11 9.93
C LEU A 310 -4.54 -9.60 9.84
N PRO A 311 -4.57 -10.34 10.96
CA PRO A 311 -4.94 -11.74 10.99
C PRO A 311 -6.46 -11.87 11.03
N VAL A 312 -7.07 -12.46 9.98
CA VAL A 312 -8.51 -12.72 9.91
C VAL A 312 -8.74 -14.22 9.76
N GLY A 313 -9.33 -14.82 10.80
CA GLY A 313 -9.55 -16.25 10.88
C GLY A 313 -8.23 -17.02 10.82
N GLN A 314 -8.05 -17.84 9.79
CA GLN A 314 -6.82 -18.62 9.57
C GLN A 314 -5.92 -18.04 8.48
N ASN A 315 -6.05 -16.74 8.15
CA ASN A 315 -5.22 -16.12 7.11
C ASN A 315 -4.68 -14.79 7.59
N LEU A 316 -3.45 -14.49 7.17
CA LEU A 316 -2.93 -13.14 7.19
C LEU A 316 -3.46 -12.41 5.95
N VAL A 317 -4.17 -11.31 6.18
CA VAL A 317 -4.78 -10.49 5.14
C VAL A 317 -3.98 -9.21 4.98
N VAL A 318 -3.81 -8.79 3.72
CA VAL A 318 -3.21 -7.51 3.36
C VAL A 318 -4.30 -6.62 2.79
N VAL A 319 -4.46 -5.44 3.37
CA VAL A 319 -5.40 -4.40 2.97
C VAL A 319 -4.61 -3.18 2.50
N PRO A 320 -4.42 -3.01 1.18
CA PRO A 320 -3.81 -1.80 0.66
C PRO A 320 -4.72 -0.59 0.90
N PHE A 321 -4.13 0.57 1.15
CA PHE A 321 -4.86 1.83 1.27
C PHE A 321 -4.24 2.92 0.38
N CYS A 322 -5.08 3.85 -0.06
CA CYS A 322 -4.67 5.01 -0.83
C CYS A 322 -5.05 6.28 -0.07
N LEU A 323 -4.13 7.25 -0.02
CA LEU A 323 -4.34 8.57 0.55
C LEU A 323 -4.36 9.59 -0.60
N GLU A 324 -5.55 10.03 -1.00
CA GLU A 324 -5.69 11.12 -1.96
C GLU A 324 -5.81 12.47 -1.21
N SER A 325 -5.35 13.57 -1.82
CA SER A 325 -5.56 14.91 -1.28
C SER A 325 -7.05 15.23 -1.11
N GLU A 326 -7.41 15.89 -0.02
CA GLU A 326 -8.80 16.09 0.36
C GLU A 326 -9.34 17.41 -0.15
N GLN A 327 -10.56 17.37 -0.71
CA GLN A 327 -11.39 18.55 -0.90
C GLN A 327 -12.60 18.41 0.02
N LEU A 328 -12.95 19.48 0.75
CA LEU A 328 -14.10 19.54 1.66
C LEU A 328 -15.41 19.04 1.00
N ALA A 329 -15.56 19.27 -0.30
CA ALA A 329 -16.70 18.79 -1.08
C ALA A 329 -16.88 17.25 -1.03
N ALA A 330 -15.78 16.49 -0.94
CA ALA A 330 -15.82 15.03 -0.85
C ALA A 330 -16.29 14.51 0.53
N LEU A 331 -16.35 15.38 1.54
CA LEU A 331 -16.85 15.06 2.89
C LEU A 331 -18.33 15.41 3.06
N VAL A 332 -18.90 16.19 2.15
CA VAL A 332 -20.32 16.56 2.18
C VAL A 332 -21.15 15.31 1.81
N GLY A 333 -21.80 14.71 2.80
CA GLY A 333 -22.61 13.50 2.66
C GLY A 333 -22.08 12.26 3.42
N SER A 334 -20.86 12.32 3.98
CA SER A 334 -20.33 11.26 4.87
C SER A 334 -20.84 11.38 6.31
N HIS A 335 -21.41 12.53 6.67
CA HIS A 335 -22.11 12.75 7.93
C HIS A 335 -23.50 12.11 7.90
N LYS A 336 -23.80 11.23 8.85
CA LYS A 336 -25.20 10.85 9.11
C LYS A 336 -25.93 12.08 9.66
N PRO A 337 -27.07 12.51 9.09
CA PRO A 337 -27.95 13.41 9.82
C PRO A 337 -28.40 12.67 11.09
N VAL A 338 -28.11 13.26 12.26
CA VAL A 338 -28.65 12.80 13.54
C VAL A 338 -30.16 12.75 13.40
N SER A 339 -30.79 11.61 13.75
CA SER A 339 -32.24 11.47 13.70
C SER A 339 -32.89 12.58 14.52
N SER A 340 -33.89 13.26 13.94
CA SER A 340 -34.55 14.46 14.46
C SER A 340 -35.43 14.28 15.71
N LYS A 341 -35.08 13.34 16.60
CA LYS A 341 -35.71 13.17 17.91
C LYS A 341 -34.64 12.97 18.98
N PRO A 342 -34.23 14.04 19.70
CA PRO A 342 -33.38 13.88 20.86
C PRO A 342 -34.22 13.39 22.07
N ASP A 343 -33.66 12.46 22.83
CA ASP A 343 -34.05 12.22 24.22
C ASP A 343 -33.68 13.45 25.07
N ALA A 344 -34.48 13.75 26.10
CA ALA A 344 -34.41 14.98 26.88
C ALA A 344 -33.12 15.20 27.69
N ASP A 345 -32.20 14.22 27.71
CA ASP A 345 -30.97 14.25 28.51
C ASP A 345 -29.68 14.45 27.67
N VAL A 346 -29.79 14.69 26.35
CA VAL A 346 -28.61 14.91 25.50
C VAL A 346 -28.23 16.40 25.47
N VAL A 347 -27.22 16.77 26.25
CA VAL A 347 -26.56 18.08 26.14
C VAL A 347 -25.59 18.03 24.95
N PHE A 348 -25.97 18.67 23.85
CA PHE A 348 -25.06 18.90 22.72
C PHE A 348 -24.08 20.03 23.08
N VAL A 349 -22.79 19.69 23.23
CA VAL A 349 -21.70 20.67 23.27
C VAL A 349 -20.80 20.43 22.06
N CYS A 350 -21.31 20.79 20.89
CA CYS A 350 -20.49 21.14 19.74
C CYS A 350 -20.91 22.54 19.34
N GLU A 351 -20.08 23.54 19.63
CA GLU A 351 -20.22 24.85 19.00
C GLU A 351 -19.92 24.67 17.51
N PHE A 352 -20.95 24.80 16.68
CA PHE A 352 -20.82 24.84 15.23
C PHE A 352 -20.92 26.31 14.80
N GLU A 353 -19.88 26.83 14.15
CA GLU A 353 -20.00 28.04 13.36
C GLU A 353 -20.59 27.66 11.99
N GLU A 354 -21.80 28.17 11.70
CA GLU A 354 -22.36 28.15 10.35
C GLU A 354 -21.52 29.03 9.43
N ALA A 355 -20.75 28.41 8.54
CA ALA A 355 -20.11 29.13 7.44
C ALA A 355 -21.19 29.65 6.49
N ARG A 356 -21.53 30.93 6.61
CA ARG A 356 -22.30 31.67 5.60
C ARG A 356 -21.37 31.97 4.44
N TRP A 357 -21.47 31.17 3.38
CA TRP A 357 -20.82 31.45 2.12
C TRP A 357 -21.53 32.64 1.49
N GLU A 358 -20.97 33.85 1.67
CA GLU A 358 -21.31 34.97 0.80
C GLU A 358 -20.91 34.62 -0.64
N ASP A 359 -21.78 34.98 -1.58
CA ASP A 359 -21.70 34.74 -3.03
C ASP A 359 -20.44 35.33 -3.66
N ASN A 360 -19.27 34.76 -3.38
CA ASN A 360 -18.06 34.99 -4.14
C ASN A 360 -17.92 33.87 -5.16
N GLN A 361 -18.63 34.04 -6.27
CA GLN A 361 -18.38 33.34 -7.54
C GLN A 361 -17.02 33.74 -8.10
N ASN A 362 -15.94 33.39 -7.42
CA ASN A 362 -14.61 33.36 -8.01
C ASN A 362 -14.34 31.92 -8.43
N SER A 363 -14.55 31.70 -9.72
CA SER A 363 -14.28 30.49 -10.48
C SER A 363 -13.04 29.76 -9.96
N VAL A 364 -13.26 28.61 -9.33
CA VAL A 364 -12.25 27.56 -9.27
C VAL A 364 -11.83 27.31 -10.71
N ASN A 365 -10.53 27.44 -11.00
CA ASN A 365 -9.94 27.14 -12.31
C ASN A 365 -10.13 25.65 -12.63
N THR A 366 -11.33 25.27 -13.07
CA THR A 366 -11.58 24.04 -13.81
C THR A 366 -10.67 24.08 -15.03
N LYS A 367 -9.74 23.12 -15.11
CA LYS A 367 -8.89 22.87 -16.28
C LYS A 367 -9.72 23.10 -17.54
N GLU A 368 -9.34 24.09 -18.35
CA GLU A 368 -9.96 24.36 -19.65
C GLU A 368 -9.66 23.19 -20.60
N ARG A 369 -10.40 22.10 -20.47
CA ARG A 369 -10.48 21.02 -21.45
C ARG A 369 -11.78 21.18 -22.21
N ASN A 370 -11.68 21.16 -23.53
CA ASN A 370 -12.78 21.46 -24.44
C ASN A 370 -13.85 20.36 -24.38
N LEU A 371 -14.94 20.60 -23.63
CA LEU A 371 -16.16 19.81 -23.71
C LEU A 371 -17.20 20.54 -24.56
N SER A 372 -17.87 19.84 -25.46
CA SER A 372 -19.00 20.40 -26.20
C SER A 372 -20.09 20.94 -25.26
N LYS A 373 -20.79 22.00 -25.70
CA LYS A 373 -21.80 22.71 -24.89
C LYS A 373 -22.91 21.79 -24.35
N LYS A 374 -23.24 20.71 -25.08
CA LYS A 374 -24.28 19.73 -24.71
C LYS A 374 -23.87 18.89 -23.50
N LEU A 375 -22.62 18.41 -23.48
CA LEU A 375 -22.09 17.57 -22.40
C LEU A 375 -21.69 18.42 -21.19
N LYS A 376 -21.14 19.61 -21.42
CA LYS A 376 -20.65 20.51 -20.37
C LYS A 376 -21.72 20.84 -19.33
N ASN A 377 -22.96 21.07 -19.75
CA ASN A 377 -24.05 21.41 -18.83
C ASN A 377 -24.42 20.23 -17.92
N LYS A 378 -24.60 19.03 -18.47
CA LYS A 378 -24.91 17.81 -17.68
C LYS A 378 -23.75 17.47 -16.74
N VAL A 379 -22.52 17.51 -17.23
CA VAL A 379 -21.31 17.23 -16.44
C VAL A 379 -21.16 18.24 -15.30
N GLN A 380 -21.35 19.53 -15.56
CA GLN A 380 -21.31 20.56 -14.53
C GLN A 380 -22.44 20.42 -13.52
N GLU A 381 -23.63 19.98 -13.91
CA GLU A 381 -24.73 19.70 -12.99
C GLU A 381 -24.38 18.54 -12.06
N TYR A 382 -23.83 17.44 -12.59
CA TYR A 382 -23.41 16.31 -11.76
C TYR A 382 -22.21 16.65 -10.85
N PHE A 383 -21.29 17.50 -11.30
CA PHE A 383 -20.25 18.03 -10.43
C PHE A 383 -20.82 18.94 -9.32
N LYS A 384 -21.82 19.78 -9.62
CA LYS A 384 -22.52 20.57 -8.60
C LYS A 384 -23.27 19.70 -7.59
N GLN A 385 -23.72 18.51 -8.00
CA GLN A 385 -24.33 17.51 -7.12
C GLN A 385 -23.29 16.71 -6.31
N GLY A 386 -21.99 16.92 -6.51
CA GLY A 386 -20.92 16.27 -5.75
C GLY A 386 -20.63 14.82 -6.16
N LEU A 387 -21.06 14.39 -7.36
CA LEU A 387 -20.81 13.03 -7.83
C LEU A 387 -19.33 12.82 -8.22
N PRO A 388 -18.73 11.67 -7.86
CA PRO A 388 -17.38 11.32 -8.29
C PRO A 388 -17.33 11.04 -9.79
N GLU A 389 -16.17 11.28 -10.39
CA GLU A 389 -15.95 11.22 -11.85
C GLU A 389 -16.38 9.86 -12.45
N GLY A 390 -15.98 8.74 -11.83
CA GLY A 390 -16.40 7.41 -12.27
C GLY A 390 -17.94 7.22 -12.33
N LEU A 391 -18.69 7.78 -11.37
CA LEU A 391 -20.17 7.74 -11.39
C LEU A 391 -20.75 8.65 -12.47
N ILE A 392 -20.13 9.81 -12.71
CA ILE A 392 -20.53 10.70 -13.80
C ILE A 392 -20.38 9.97 -15.14
N VAL A 393 -19.28 9.24 -15.33
CA VAL A 393 -19.06 8.39 -16.51
C VAL A 393 -20.14 7.31 -16.61
N GLU A 394 -20.53 6.68 -15.51
CA GLU A 394 -21.58 5.66 -15.53
C GLU A 394 -22.94 6.19 -16.03
N TYR A 395 -23.27 7.46 -15.74
CA TYR A 395 -24.52 8.07 -16.18
C TYR A 395 -24.45 8.60 -17.62
N ILE A 396 -23.30 9.13 -18.03
CA ILE A 396 -23.17 9.83 -19.31
C ILE A 396 -22.80 8.89 -20.44
N LEU A 397 -21.92 7.93 -20.19
CA LEU A 397 -21.35 7.11 -21.24
C LEU A 397 -22.36 6.18 -21.93
N PRO A 398 -23.37 5.58 -21.25
CA PRO A 398 -24.44 4.85 -21.91
C PRO A 398 -25.20 5.69 -22.94
N ASP A 399 -25.51 6.95 -22.61
CA ASP A 399 -26.18 7.88 -23.52
C ASP A 399 -25.31 8.14 -24.77
N ILE A 400 -24.01 8.35 -24.60
CA ILE A 400 -23.07 8.61 -25.71
C ILE A 400 -22.92 7.38 -26.61
N LEU A 401 -22.82 6.18 -26.02
CA LEU A 401 -22.73 4.92 -26.77
C LEU A 401 -24.04 4.66 -27.54
N ALA A 402 -25.19 5.03 -26.98
CA ALA A 402 -26.49 4.95 -27.65
C ALA A 402 -26.64 5.99 -28.78
N GLU A 403 -26.14 7.22 -28.58
CA GLU A 403 -26.09 8.28 -29.60
C GLU A 403 -25.08 7.96 -30.73
N GLN A 404 -24.19 6.98 -30.52
CA GLN A 404 -23.14 6.53 -31.47
C GLN A 404 -22.23 7.65 -31.98
N SER A 405 -22.05 8.71 -31.17
CA SER A 405 -21.30 9.91 -31.54
C SER A 405 -19.80 9.77 -31.20
N ILE A 406 -18.98 9.57 -32.23
CA ILE A 406 -17.53 9.31 -32.08
C ILE A 406 -16.77 10.54 -31.57
N ASN A 407 -17.18 11.75 -31.98
CA ASN A 407 -16.56 12.99 -31.50
C ASN A 407 -16.81 13.20 -29.99
N LEU A 408 -18.04 12.98 -29.51
CA LEU A 408 -18.36 13.12 -28.08
C LEU A 408 -17.66 12.05 -27.24
N LEU A 409 -17.49 10.84 -27.78
CA LEU A 409 -16.71 9.79 -27.13
C LEU A 409 -15.23 10.19 -27.00
N GLY A 410 -14.64 10.74 -28.07
CA GLY A 410 -13.27 11.27 -28.03
C GLY A 410 -13.08 12.40 -27.02
N GLU A 411 -14.01 13.37 -26.99
CA GLU A 411 -14.03 14.45 -25.98
C GLU A 411 -14.15 13.90 -24.55
N SER A 412 -15.00 12.87 -24.36
CA SER A 412 -15.22 12.26 -23.05
C SER A 412 -13.98 11.51 -22.57
N LEU A 413 -13.30 10.78 -23.46
CA LEU A 413 -12.02 10.14 -23.14
C LEU A 413 -10.97 11.18 -22.75
N ASP A 414 -10.87 12.31 -23.45
CA ASP A 414 -9.87 13.35 -23.13
C ASP A 414 -10.19 14.11 -21.83
N PHE A 415 -11.47 14.24 -21.49
CA PHE A 415 -11.92 14.92 -20.29
C PHE A 415 -11.77 14.05 -19.05
N PHE A 416 -12.32 12.84 -19.09
CA PHE A 416 -12.41 11.97 -17.92
C PHE A 416 -11.07 11.30 -17.63
N THR A 417 -10.58 11.43 -16.40
CA THR A 417 -9.40 10.71 -15.93
C THR A 417 -9.74 9.32 -15.39
N ASP A 418 -10.78 9.24 -14.58
CA ASP A 418 -11.26 8.01 -13.94
C ASP A 418 -12.43 7.38 -14.72
N ILE A 419 -12.13 6.35 -15.52
CA ILE A 419 -13.12 5.59 -16.30
C ILE A 419 -13.16 4.15 -15.76
N PRO A 420 -14.28 3.68 -15.20
CA PRO A 420 -14.38 2.33 -14.66
C PRO A 420 -14.13 1.25 -15.72
N GLU A 421 -13.50 0.14 -15.35
CA GLU A 421 -13.07 -0.93 -16.27
C GLU A 421 -14.24 -1.57 -17.03
N LYS A 422 -15.41 -1.62 -16.41
CA LYS A 422 -16.68 -2.01 -17.05
C LYS A 422 -16.95 -1.20 -18.31
N TYR A 423 -16.70 0.11 -18.26
CA TYR A 423 -16.93 1.00 -19.38
C TYR A 423 -15.77 0.98 -20.37
N LEU A 424 -14.53 0.74 -19.93
CA LEU A 424 -13.42 0.48 -20.86
C LEU A 424 -13.73 -0.69 -21.80
N ALA A 425 -14.20 -1.83 -21.27
CA ALA A 425 -14.58 -2.98 -22.07
C ALA A 425 -15.74 -2.66 -23.05
N LYS A 426 -16.75 -1.91 -22.60
CA LYS A 426 -17.88 -1.49 -23.46
C LYS A 426 -17.47 -0.51 -24.55
N ILE A 427 -16.57 0.44 -24.25
CA ILE A 427 -16.04 1.36 -25.26
C ILE A 427 -15.21 0.57 -26.28
N LEU A 428 -14.38 -0.37 -25.84
CA LEU A 428 -13.61 -1.23 -26.75
C LEU A 428 -14.52 -2.02 -27.69
N ASN A 429 -15.56 -2.68 -27.15
CA ASN A 429 -16.52 -3.38 -27.99
C ASN A 429 -17.23 -2.42 -28.96
N PHE A 430 -17.64 -1.23 -28.49
CA PHE A 430 -18.25 -0.22 -29.36
C PHE A 430 -17.31 0.22 -30.49
N ILE A 431 -16.05 0.53 -30.21
CA ILE A 431 -15.09 0.97 -31.23
C ILE A 431 -14.82 -0.13 -32.26
N LEU A 432 -14.72 -1.39 -31.82
CA LEU A 432 -14.45 -2.55 -32.67
C LEU A 432 -15.67 -3.00 -33.50
N SER A 433 -16.89 -2.76 -33.01
CA SER A 433 -18.15 -3.15 -33.69
C SER A 433 -18.77 -2.04 -34.54
N CYS A 434 -18.37 -0.78 -34.35
CA CYS A 434 -18.96 0.36 -35.05
C CYS A 434 -18.60 0.36 -36.55
N ASP A 435 -19.54 0.77 -37.41
CA ASP A 435 -19.32 0.81 -38.87
C ASP A 435 -18.28 1.88 -39.26
N MET A 436 -17.42 1.57 -40.22
CA MET A 436 -16.32 2.43 -40.68
C MET A 436 -16.80 3.81 -41.13
N LYS A 437 -18.01 3.90 -41.68
CA LYS A 437 -18.61 5.13 -42.21
C LYS A 437 -18.90 6.21 -41.17
N LYS A 438 -18.96 5.84 -39.89
CA LYS A 438 -19.27 6.80 -38.80
C LYS A 438 -18.05 7.60 -38.36
N PHE A 439 -16.85 7.06 -38.62
CA PHE A 439 -15.60 7.68 -38.23
C PHE A 439 -15.26 8.82 -39.21
N PRO A 440 -14.75 9.97 -38.71
CA PRO A 440 -14.39 11.08 -39.57
C PRO A 440 -13.27 10.67 -40.55
N SER A 441 -13.45 11.00 -41.82
CA SER A 441 -12.48 10.76 -42.90
C SER A 441 -11.26 11.68 -42.72
N THR A 442 -10.30 11.27 -41.91
CA THR A 442 -8.97 11.89 -41.83
C THR A 442 -8.10 11.43 -43.01
N PRO A 443 -7.17 12.28 -43.49
CA PRO A 443 -6.23 11.88 -44.54
C PRO A 443 -5.44 10.66 -44.08
N GLU A 444 -5.43 9.62 -44.92
CA GLU A 444 -4.79 8.34 -44.64
C GLU A 444 -3.29 8.54 -44.38
N LYS A 445 -2.87 8.44 -43.12
CA LYS A 445 -1.52 7.93 -42.84
C LYS A 445 -1.57 6.45 -43.21
N LEU A 446 -0.94 6.10 -44.34
CA LEU A 446 -0.77 4.71 -44.77
C LEU A 446 0.12 4.00 -43.74
N LEU A 447 -0.49 3.22 -42.85
CA LEU A 447 0.18 2.26 -41.99
C LEU A 447 0.30 0.96 -42.79
N PRO A 448 1.52 0.53 -43.21
CA PRO A 448 1.69 -0.71 -43.94
C PRO A 448 1.24 -1.91 -43.09
N ASN A 449 0.69 -2.94 -43.73
CA ASN A 449 0.28 -4.23 -43.14
C ASN A 449 -0.79 -4.23 -42.02
N LEU A 450 -1.45 -3.10 -41.74
CA LEU A 450 -2.63 -3.10 -40.87
C LEU A 450 -3.84 -3.75 -41.57
N ALA A 451 -4.62 -4.56 -40.85
CA ALA A 451 -5.84 -5.16 -41.39
C ALA A 451 -6.84 -4.06 -41.82
N ASN A 452 -7.32 -4.12 -43.07
CA ASN A 452 -8.26 -3.15 -43.64
C ASN A 452 -9.54 -2.97 -42.80
N GLU A 453 -9.88 -3.95 -41.96
CA GLU A 453 -11.03 -3.94 -41.05
C GLU A 453 -10.91 -2.94 -39.88
N LEU A 454 -9.69 -2.51 -39.54
CA LEU A 454 -9.40 -1.57 -38.45
C LEU A 454 -9.28 -0.11 -38.92
N LEU A 455 -9.29 0.13 -40.24
CA LEU A 455 -9.37 1.47 -40.80
C LEU A 455 -10.78 2.05 -40.58
N PRO A 456 -10.94 3.38 -40.43
CA PRO A 456 -9.98 4.47 -40.68
C PRO A 456 -9.13 4.89 -39.45
N TRP A 457 -8.09 5.72 -39.66
CA TRP A 457 -7.15 6.18 -38.60
C TRP A 457 -7.83 6.79 -37.36
N SER A 458 -8.96 7.45 -37.51
CA SER A 458 -9.72 8.00 -36.39
C SER A 458 -10.23 6.91 -35.42
N ARG A 459 -10.41 5.67 -35.87
CA ARG A 459 -10.67 4.50 -35.02
C ARG A 459 -9.44 4.12 -34.20
N ILE A 460 -8.28 4.06 -34.86
CA ILE A 460 -6.99 3.72 -34.25
C ILE A 460 -6.64 4.73 -33.16
N ASN A 461 -6.77 6.02 -33.44
CA ASN A 461 -6.53 7.08 -32.45
C ASN A 461 -7.43 6.97 -31.20
N LEU A 462 -8.66 6.45 -31.34
CA LEU A 462 -9.53 6.19 -30.19
C LEU A 462 -9.13 4.93 -29.43
N LEU A 463 -8.67 3.88 -30.12
CA LEU A 463 -8.08 2.70 -29.48
C LEU A 463 -6.84 3.09 -28.67
N ASP A 464 -5.93 3.88 -29.25
CA ASP A 464 -4.71 4.34 -28.58
C ASP A 464 -5.02 5.12 -27.30
N ARG A 465 -6.02 6.01 -27.33
CA ARG A 465 -6.48 6.77 -26.15
C ARG A 465 -6.98 5.88 -25.01
N ILE A 466 -7.48 4.68 -25.33
CA ILE A 466 -7.90 3.69 -24.34
C ILE A 466 -6.72 2.85 -23.88
N LEU A 467 -5.84 2.43 -24.81
CA LEU A 467 -4.68 1.62 -24.48
C LEU A 467 -3.75 2.34 -23.51
N ILE A 468 -3.61 3.66 -23.60
CA ILE A 468 -2.81 4.49 -22.66
C ILE A 468 -3.36 4.45 -21.22
N ARG A 469 -4.60 4.01 -20.98
CA ARG A 469 -5.21 4.05 -19.65
C ARG A 469 -4.70 2.94 -18.74
N GLU A 470 -4.49 3.30 -17.48
CA GLU A 470 -4.22 2.33 -16.42
C GLU A 470 -5.49 1.55 -16.07
N TYR A 471 -5.34 0.26 -15.77
CA TYR A 471 -6.43 -0.64 -15.41
C TYR A 471 -5.95 -1.69 -14.41
N SER A 472 -6.91 -2.33 -13.72
CA SER A 472 -6.64 -3.53 -12.92
C SER A 472 -7.00 -4.80 -13.69
N ASP A 473 -6.05 -5.71 -13.89
CA ASP A 473 -6.27 -7.01 -14.55
C ASP A 473 -7.47 -7.77 -13.97
N VAL A 474 -7.57 -7.81 -12.64
CA VAL A 474 -8.61 -8.54 -11.90
C VAL A 474 -10.00 -7.98 -12.19
N LEU A 475 -10.12 -6.66 -12.33
CA LEU A 475 -11.40 -5.99 -12.58
C LEU A 475 -11.77 -6.00 -14.05
N LEU A 476 -10.79 -5.87 -14.95
CA LEU A 476 -11.02 -5.78 -16.39
C LEU A 476 -11.34 -7.15 -17.02
N ILE A 477 -10.67 -8.23 -16.60
CA ILE A 477 -10.84 -9.58 -17.18
C ILE A 477 -12.32 -10.04 -17.23
N PRO A 478 -13.13 -9.92 -16.15
CA PRO A 478 -14.53 -10.31 -16.18
C PRO A 478 -15.34 -9.54 -17.24
N TYR A 479 -15.13 -8.22 -17.36
CA TYR A 479 -15.85 -7.40 -18.32
C TYR A 479 -15.40 -7.67 -19.75
N MET A 480 -14.10 -7.82 -20.00
CA MET A 480 -13.57 -8.22 -21.31
C MET A 480 -14.13 -9.56 -21.76
N ARG A 481 -14.31 -10.52 -20.84
CA ARG A 481 -14.89 -11.83 -21.14
C ARG A 481 -16.37 -11.74 -21.52
N CYS A 482 -17.13 -10.87 -20.86
CA CYS A 482 -18.56 -10.71 -21.05
C CYS A 482 -18.92 -9.81 -22.23
N ASP A 483 -18.19 -8.70 -22.43
CA ASP A 483 -18.57 -7.64 -23.37
C ASP A 483 -17.88 -7.76 -24.74
N LEU A 484 -16.79 -8.54 -24.89
CA LEU A 484 -16.15 -8.79 -26.19
C LEU A 484 -16.47 -10.19 -26.71
N ASP A 485 -17.02 -10.27 -27.92
CA ASP A 485 -17.13 -11.55 -28.63
C ASP A 485 -15.78 -11.92 -29.27
N LEU A 486 -15.72 -13.16 -29.76
CA LEU A 486 -14.50 -13.74 -30.29
C LEU A 486 -13.95 -12.96 -31.50
N GLU A 487 -14.82 -12.43 -32.36
CA GLU A 487 -14.39 -11.64 -33.54
C GLU A 487 -13.73 -10.32 -33.13
N GLN A 488 -14.31 -9.59 -32.17
CA GLN A 488 -13.76 -8.34 -31.64
C GLN A 488 -12.46 -8.59 -30.88
N ALA A 489 -12.41 -9.67 -30.08
CA ALA A 489 -11.19 -10.06 -29.38
C ALA A 489 -10.04 -10.37 -30.37
N LEU A 490 -10.34 -11.02 -31.50
CA LEU A 490 -9.34 -11.25 -32.55
C LEU A 490 -8.90 -9.97 -33.23
N LYS A 491 -9.83 -9.06 -33.58
CA LYS A 491 -9.49 -7.76 -34.17
C LYS A 491 -8.60 -6.92 -33.25
N LEU A 492 -8.83 -6.97 -31.94
CA LEU A 492 -7.98 -6.29 -30.97
C LEU A 492 -6.62 -6.99 -30.86
N LEU A 493 -6.58 -8.32 -30.83
CA LEU A 493 -5.32 -9.07 -30.74
C LEU A 493 -4.45 -8.88 -32.00
N THR A 494 -5.04 -8.82 -33.19
CA THR A 494 -4.30 -8.50 -34.43
C THR A 494 -3.75 -7.08 -34.41
N TYR A 495 -4.51 -6.12 -33.86
CA TYR A 495 -4.03 -4.75 -33.67
C TYR A 495 -2.85 -4.69 -32.69
N LEU A 496 -2.96 -5.34 -31.53
CA LEU A 496 -1.89 -5.34 -30.53
C LEU A 496 -0.62 -6.02 -31.06
N ASN A 497 -0.75 -7.11 -31.83
CA ASN A 497 0.39 -7.75 -32.50
C ASN A 497 1.05 -6.83 -33.55
N TYR A 498 0.27 -6.03 -34.27
CA TYR A 498 0.81 -5.02 -35.17
C TYR A 498 1.61 -3.96 -34.39
N MET A 499 1.10 -3.50 -33.25
CA MET A 499 1.79 -2.52 -32.39
C MET A 499 3.12 -3.03 -31.81
N LEU A 500 3.28 -4.34 -31.61
CA LEU A 500 4.57 -4.94 -31.18
C LEU A 500 5.53 -5.27 -32.33
N SER A 501 5.09 -5.21 -33.58
CA SER A 501 5.98 -5.43 -34.72
C SER A 501 6.82 -4.17 -35.04
N GLU A 502 7.86 -4.34 -35.86
CA GLU A 502 8.73 -3.23 -36.31
C GLU A 502 7.98 -2.07 -36.98
N GLU A 503 6.75 -2.30 -37.44
CA GLU A 503 5.90 -1.34 -38.13
C GLU A 503 4.92 -0.60 -37.20
N GLY A 504 4.94 -0.89 -35.89
CA GLY A 504 4.10 -0.24 -34.88
C GLY A 504 4.48 1.23 -34.63
N HIS A 505 3.54 2.00 -34.10
CA HIS A 505 3.78 3.39 -33.68
C HIS A 505 3.77 3.53 -32.15
N ASP A 506 4.50 4.51 -31.63
CA ASP A 506 4.47 4.81 -30.20
C ASP A 506 3.13 5.41 -29.78
N LEU A 507 2.63 5.02 -28.61
CA LEU A 507 1.43 5.60 -28.03
C LEU A 507 1.69 7.07 -27.61
N GLN A 508 0.67 7.91 -27.72
CA GLN A 508 0.81 9.34 -27.39
C GLN A 508 1.26 9.52 -25.93
N ASN A 509 2.33 10.31 -25.72
CA ASN A 509 2.93 10.61 -24.42
C ASN A 509 3.67 9.46 -23.73
N LEU A 510 3.95 8.35 -24.42
CA LEU A 510 4.74 7.24 -23.89
C LEU A 510 6.05 7.06 -24.68
N ASP A 511 7.10 6.62 -23.98
CA ASP A 511 8.32 6.06 -24.57
C ASP A 511 7.99 4.75 -25.31
N SER A 512 8.81 4.37 -26.30
CA SER A 512 8.81 3.05 -26.94
C SER A 512 8.79 1.89 -25.91
N LEU A 513 9.63 1.95 -24.86
CA LEU A 513 9.65 0.90 -23.82
C LEU A 513 8.34 0.87 -22.98
N GLU A 514 7.79 2.04 -22.67
CA GLU A 514 6.53 2.15 -21.94
C GLU A 514 5.35 1.69 -22.81
N THR A 515 5.40 1.98 -24.10
CA THR A 515 4.44 1.50 -25.10
C THR A 515 4.47 -0.03 -25.17
N GLU A 516 5.65 -0.65 -25.30
CA GLU A 516 5.78 -2.11 -25.32
C GLU A 516 5.22 -2.77 -24.05
N LYS A 517 5.54 -2.22 -22.86
CA LYS A 517 4.98 -2.69 -21.58
C LYS A 517 3.45 -2.59 -21.53
N CYS A 518 2.91 -1.47 -22.02
CA CYS A 518 1.48 -1.25 -22.06
C CYS A 518 0.78 -2.26 -22.98
N ILE A 519 1.30 -2.43 -24.20
CA ILE A 519 0.75 -3.33 -25.21
C ILE A 519 0.84 -4.80 -24.76
N THR A 520 1.97 -5.21 -24.16
CA THR A 520 2.12 -6.57 -23.60
C THR A 520 1.17 -6.86 -22.44
N GLY A 521 0.90 -5.86 -21.58
CA GLY A 521 -0.13 -5.95 -20.55
C GLY A 521 -1.53 -6.18 -21.14
N TRP A 522 -1.92 -5.37 -22.14
CA TRP A 522 -3.22 -5.49 -22.80
C TRP A 522 -3.39 -6.83 -23.52
N MET A 523 -2.32 -7.35 -24.15
CA MET A 523 -2.35 -8.68 -24.76
C MET A 523 -2.55 -9.78 -23.73
N SER A 524 -1.88 -9.70 -22.58
CA SER A 524 -1.99 -10.69 -21.50
C SER A 524 -3.43 -10.76 -20.99
N VAL A 525 -4.04 -9.61 -20.68
CA VAL A 525 -5.44 -9.53 -20.24
C VAL A 525 -6.42 -10.04 -21.31
N LEU A 526 -6.17 -9.74 -22.58
CA LEU A 526 -7.03 -10.18 -23.68
C LEU A 526 -6.99 -11.70 -23.87
N ILE A 527 -5.80 -12.30 -23.77
CA ILE A 527 -5.61 -13.75 -23.85
C ILE A 527 -6.24 -14.43 -22.63
N ASP A 528 -6.00 -13.93 -21.42
CA ASP A 528 -6.54 -14.51 -20.17
C ASP A 528 -8.07 -14.44 -20.10
N SER A 529 -8.66 -13.35 -20.59
CA SER A 529 -10.12 -13.19 -20.61
C SER A 529 -10.81 -14.15 -21.59
N ASN A 530 -10.18 -14.46 -22.73
CA ASN A 530 -10.76 -15.22 -23.84
C ASN A 530 -10.10 -16.60 -24.11
N TYR A 531 -9.24 -17.09 -23.22
CA TYR A 531 -8.45 -18.33 -23.43
C TYR A 531 -9.32 -19.54 -23.83
N GLN A 532 -10.45 -19.76 -23.13
CA GLN A 532 -11.36 -20.88 -23.43
C GLN A 532 -11.97 -20.72 -24.83
N LYS A 533 -12.36 -19.49 -25.19
CA LYS A 533 -12.98 -19.20 -26.48
C LYS A 533 -11.97 -19.44 -27.63
N PHE A 534 -10.71 -19.02 -27.44
CA PHE A 534 -9.66 -19.23 -28.45
C PHE A 534 -9.31 -20.71 -28.65
N ILE A 535 -9.21 -21.50 -27.57
CA ILE A 535 -8.87 -22.92 -27.66
C ILE A 535 -10.02 -23.74 -28.28
N LEU A 536 -11.26 -23.40 -27.98
CA LEU A 536 -12.43 -24.19 -28.40
C LEU A 536 -12.94 -23.88 -29.81
N SER A 537 -12.60 -22.72 -30.39
CA SER A 537 -13.15 -22.26 -31.68
C SER A 537 -12.71 -23.09 -32.89
N LYS A 538 -11.54 -23.75 -32.83
CA LYS A 538 -10.90 -24.47 -33.94
C LYS A 538 -10.75 -23.66 -35.24
N ASP A 539 -10.76 -22.34 -35.13
CA ASP A 539 -10.63 -21.44 -36.28
C ASP A 539 -9.15 -21.23 -36.62
N ARG A 540 -8.79 -21.51 -37.88
CA ARG A 540 -7.42 -21.38 -38.41
C ARG A 540 -6.90 -19.96 -38.34
N ASN A 541 -7.79 -18.95 -38.42
CA ASN A 541 -7.37 -17.56 -38.33
C ASN A 541 -6.85 -17.23 -36.92
N ILE A 542 -7.50 -17.77 -35.88
CA ILE A 542 -7.04 -17.60 -34.49
C ILE A 542 -5.69 -18.26 -34.28
N GLU A 543 -5.54 -19.48 -34.79
CA GLU A 543 -4.29 -20.22 -34.73
C GLU A 543 -3.15 -19.42 -35.37
N ASN A 544 -3.36 -18.87 -36.57
CA ASN A 544 -2.38 -18.04 -37.25
C ASN A 544 -2.02 -16.78 -36.46
N VAL A 545 -3.00 -16.08 -35.88
CA VAL A 545 -2.75 -14.86 -35.08
C VAL A 545 -1.99 -15.19 -33.79
N LEU A 546 -2.30 -16.30 -33.14
CA LEU A 546 -1.59 -16.76 -31.94
C LEU A 546 -0.16 -17.22 -32.25
N ILE A 547 0.07 -17.88 -33.39
CA ILE A 547 1.41 -18.24 -33.86
C ILE A 547 2.23 -16.98 -34.12
N ARG A 548 1.66 -16.00 -34.84
CA ARG A 548 2.33 -14.72 -35.08
C ARG A 548 2.66 -13.99 -33.78
N CYS A 549 1.73 -13.97 -32.82
CA CYS A 549 1.96 -13.40 -31.49
C CYS A 549 3.14 -14.09 -30.78
N LYS A 550 3.18 -15.42 -30.81
CA LYS A 550 4.27 -16.19 -30.23
C LYS A 550 5.61 -15.87 -30.88
N GLU A 551 5.68 -15.83 -32.21
CA GLU A 551 6.89 -15.50 -32.96
C GLU A 551 7.39 -14.10 -32.58
N THR A 552 6.53 -13.08 -32.62
CA THR A 552 6.90 -11.72 -32.21
C THR A 552 7.41 -11.66 -30.78
N VAL A 553 6.74 -12.32 -29.82
CA VAL A 553 7.20 -12.34 -28.42
C VAL A 553 8.54 -13.08 -28.26
N MET A 554 8.78 -14.14 -29.03
CA MET A 554 10.08 -14.84 -29.02
C MET A 554 11.20 -13.96 -29.56
N ASP A 555 10.97 -13.26 -30.68
CA ASP A 555 11.97 -12.34 -31.25
C ASP A 555 12.34 -11.24 -30.24
N HIS A 556 11.35 -10.69 -29.53
CA HIS A 556 11.56 -9.70 -28.47
C HIS A 556 12.36 -10.26 -27.27
N LEU A 557 12.08 -11.52 -26.87
CA LEU A 557 12.82 -12.18 -25.79
C LEU A 557 14.29 -12.43 -26.17
N ASP A 558 14.54 -12.84 -27.41
CA ASP A 558 15.90 -13.06 -27.93
C ASP A 558 16.72 -11.74 -27.88
N VAL A 559 16.13 -10.62 -28.29
CA VAL A 559 16.75 -9.29 -28.19
C VAL A 559 17.03 -8.89 -26.73
N LEU A 560 16.10 -9.16 -25.81
CA LEU A 560 16.30 -8.86 -24.38
C LEU A 560 17.41 -9.72 -23.77
N ASP A 561 17.54 -10.97 -24.17
CA ASP A 561 18.62 -11.85 -23.74
C ASP A 561 19.99 -11.38 -24.27
N GLU A 562 20.06 -10.89 -25.52
CA GLU A 562 21.26 -10.25 -26.05
C GLU A 562 21.63 -8.97 -25.27
N LEU A 563 20.65 -8.11 -24.99
CA LEU A 563 20.86 -6.89 -24.18
C LEU A 563 21.34 -7.22 -22.75
N LYS A 564 20.82 -8.29 -22.15
CA LYS A 564 21.25 -8.77 -20.85
C LYS A 564 22.71 -9.24 -20.86
N GLN A 565 23.18 -9.83 -21.96
CA GLN A 565 24.59 -10.19 -22.13
C GLN A 565 25.51 -8.96 -22.28
N ILE A 566 25.00 -7.87 -22.87
CA ILE A 566 25.75 -6.62 -23.05
C ILE A 566 25.74 -5.73 -21.79
N SER A 567 24.73 -5.87 -20.93
CA SER A 567 24.58 -5.08 -19.70
C SER A 567 25.82 -5.10 -18.78
N PRO A 568 26.48 -6.24 -18.49
CA PRO A 568 27.72 -6.27 -17.73
C PRO A 568 28.85 -5.45 -18.36
N ALA A 569 28.98 -5.50 -19.69
CA ALA A 569 30.00 -4.74 -20.41
C ALA A 569 29.73 -3.23 -20.35
N LEU A 570 28.46 -2.82 -20.47
CA LEU A 570 28.06 -1.42 -20.30
C LEU A 570 28.27 -0.92 -18.86
N CYS A 571 27.97 -1.74 -17.86
CA CYS A 571 28.24 -1.44 -16.46
C CYS A 571 29.73 -1.28 -16.18
N GLN A 572 30.58 -2.14 -16.76
CA GLN A 572 32.02 -2.01 -16.66
C GLN A 572 32.51 -0.71 -17.32
N PHE A 573 32.02 -0.39 -18.51
CA PHE A 573 32.37 0.84 -19.22
C PHE A 573 31.93 2.10 -18.45
N HIS A 574 30.76 2.05 -17.81
CA HIS A 574 30.25 3.13 -16.97
C HIS A 574 31.09 3.32 -15.69
N GLN A 575 31.55 2.23 -15.07
CA GLN A 575 32.45 2.28 -13.91
C GLN A 575 33.84 2.83 -14.28
N GLU A 576 34.36 2.46 -15.45
CA GLU A 576 35.61 2.99 -16.00
C GLU A 576 35.52 4.49 -16.31
N MET A 577 34.39 4.95 -16.88
CA MET A 577 34.11 6.37 -17.13
C MET A 577 33.93 7.20 -15.84
N GLN A 578 33.48 6.59 -14.74
CA GLN A 578 33.31 7.26 -13.44
C GLN A 578 34.59 7.32 -12.59
N GLY A 579 35.74 6.86 -13.10
CA GLY A 579 37.03 7.01 -12.42
C GLY A 579 37.20 6.21 -11.13
N LYS A 580 36.36 5.19 -10.90
CA LYS A 580 36.51 4.28 -9.75
C LYS A 580 37.39 3.08 -10.12
N ASN A 581 38.67 3.31 -10.35
CA ASN A 581 39.66 2.25 -10.29
C ASN A 581 40.84 2.67 -9.42
N ASN A 582 40.75 2.33 -8.13
CA ASN A 582 41.93 2.04 -7.32
C ASN A 582 42.45 0.67 -7.76
N ASN A 583 43.56 0.68 -8.49
CA ASN A 583 44.55 -0.40 -8.60
C ASN A 583 44.01 -1.85 -8.62
N ALA A 584 43.64 -2.33 -9.80
CA ALA A 584 43.84 -3.73 -10.16
C ALA A 584 44.57 -3.74 -11.52
N GLY A 585 45.68 -4.48 -11.57
CA GLY A 585 46.61 -4.47 -12.69
C GLY A 585 45.93 -4.75 -14.03
N PHE A 586 46.26 -3.94 -15.03
CA PHE A 586 45.93 -4.20 -16.42
C PHE A 586 46.56 -5.54 -16.87
N SER A 587 45.78 -6.62 -16.86
CA SER A 587 46.02 -7.74 -17.78
C SER A 587 45.22 -7.45 -19.06
N ASN A 588 45.74 -6.55 -19.88
CA ASN A 588 45.21 -6.28 -21.20
C ASN A 588 45.56 -7.48 -22.11
N ASN A 589 44.69 -8.49 -22.17
CA ASN A 589 44.84 -9.66 -23.04
C ASN A 589 44.63 -9.35 -24.54
N LEU A 590 44.73 -8.08 -24.94
CA LEU A 590 44.52 -7.66 -26.33
C LEU A 590 45.81 -7.50 -27.14
N TYR A 591 47.00 -7.59 -26.52
CA TYR A 591 48.28 -7.49 -27.26
C TYR A 591 49.38 -8.36 -26.64
N THR A 592 49.94 -9.29 -27.42
CA THR A 592 51.18 -10.02 -27.11
C THR A 592 52.37 -9.21 -27.63
N VAL A 593 53.21 -8.69 -26.73
CA VAL A 593 54.47 -8.04 -27.10
C VAL A 593 55.58 -9.08 -26.98
N GLU A 594 56.06 -9.61 -28.11
CA GLU A 594 57.27 -10.43 -28.17
C GLU A 594 58.50 -9.53 -28.29
N GLN A 595 59.42 -9.66 -27.33
CA GLN A 595 60.67 -8.91 -27.31
C GLN A 595 61.75 -9.72 -28.05
N LEU A 596 62.05 -9.32 -29.28
CA LEU A 596 63.16 -9.85 -30.08
C LEU A 596 64.47 -9.16 -29.67
N ASN A 597 65.38 -9.90 -29.02
CA ASN A 597 66.76 -9.45 -28.80
C ASN A 597 67.58 -9.72 -30.08
N LEU A 598 67.99 -8.65 -30.76
CA LEU A 598 69.01 -8.71 -31.80
C LEU A 598 70.39 -8.51 -31.14
N TYR A 599 71.30 -9.46 -31.41
CA TYR A 599 72.68 -9.52 -30.92
C TYR A 599 73.53 -8.33 -31.36
#